data_AF-A0A3N5W5F3-F1
#
_entry.id   AF-A0A3N5W5F3-F1
#
_cell.length_a   1.000
_cell.length_b   1.000
_cell.length_c   1.000
_cell.angle_alpha   90.00
_cell.angle_beta   90.00
_cell.angle_gamma   90.00
#
_symmetry.space_group_name_H-M   'P 1'
#
loop_
_entity.id
_entity.type
_entity.pdbx_description
1 polymer ?
#
loop_
_entity_poly.entity_id
_entity_poly.type
_entity_poly.pdbx_seq_one_letter_code
_entity_poly.pdbx_strand_id
1 'polypeptide(L)'
;MRKLVLLTAAVALMSATALAAEVGSIALGWVKSEAPIGIRYQIAEKIAGDVGIGFQSFDSDITRINVHIGLPIELLAGDRASLAFRPGFTLRNTSYDEETYNDRDSSMDFYVHAWLAVYYAVTDNFGVT
;
A
#
# COMPACT_ATOMS: atom_id res chain seq x y z
N MET A 1 -7.76 -24.76 0.46
CA MET A 1 -6.70 -24.86 -0.57
C MET A 1 -6.29 -23.51 -1.17
N ARG A 2 -7.22 -22.60 -1.53
CA ARG A 2 -6.90 -21.26 -2.08
C ARG A 2 -5.99 -20.40 -1.19
N LYS A 3 -6.17 -20.48 0.14
CA LYS A 3 -5.34 -19.74 1.12
C LYS A 3 -3.87 -20.21 1.17
N LEU A 4 -3.63 -21.49 0.88
CA LEU A 4 -2.29 -22.09 0.88
C LEU A 4 -1.50 -21.67 -0.36
N VAL A 5 -2.16 -21.61 -1.53
CA VAL A 5 -1.55 -21.15 -2.79
C VAL A 5 -1.10 -19.68 -2.70
N LEU A 6 -1.89 -18.81 -2.06
CA LEU A 6 -1.52 -17.41 -1.83
C LEU A 6 -0.31 -17.26 -0.90
N LEU A 7 -0.23 -18.08 0.15
CA LEU A 7 0.92 -18.08 1.05
C LEU A 7 2.19 -18.58 0.33
N THR A 8 2.08 -19.63 -0.47
CA THR A 8 3.21 -20.15 -1.24
C THR A 8 3.68 -19.15 -2.31
N ALA A 9 2.75 -18.44 -2.96
CA ALA A 9 3.09 -17.37 -3.91
C ALA A 9 3.78 -16.19 -3.21
N ALA A 10 3.29 -15.80 -2.01
CA ALA A 10 3.92 -14.75 -1.22
C ALA A 10 5.34 -15.14 -0.77
N VAL A 11 5.56 -16.41 -0.38
CA VAL A 11 6.88 -16.91 0.03
C VAL A 11 7.85 -17.04 -1.14
N ALA A 12 7.37 -17.46 -2.32
CA ALA A 12 8.19 -17.57 -3.53
C ALA A 12 8.69 -16.20 -4.05
N LEU A 13 7.98 -15.11 -3.74
CA LEU A 13 8.38 -13.76 -4.12
C LEU A 13 9.46 -13.15 -3.20
N MET A 14 9.72 -13.75 -2.04
CA MET A 14 10.68 -13.22 -1.05
C MET A 14 12.15 -13.61 -1.31
N SER A 15 12.46 -14.46 -2.30
CA SER A 15 13.81 -15.02 -2.50
C SER A 15 14.71 -14.27 -3.51
N ALA A 16 14.46 -12.99 -3.79
CA ALA A 16 15.32 -12.17 -4.67
C ALA A 16 16.42 -11.42 -3.88
N THR A 17 17.63 -11.43 -4.43
CA THR A 17 18.92 -10.97 -3.84
C THR A 17 19.18 -9.46 -3.90
N ALA A 18 19.07 -8.82 -2.72
CA ALA A 18 19.47 -7.46 -2.32
C ALA A 18 20.33 -6.62 -3.31
N LEU A 19 19.69 -5.80 -4.15
CA LEU A 19 20.27 -4.64 -4.84
C LEU A 19 19.33 -3.43 -4.76
N ALA A 20 19.90 -2.22 -4.75
CA ALA A 20 19.17 -0.95 -4.68
C ALA A 20 18.09 -0.83 -5.78
N ALA A 21 16.94 -0.23 -5.46
CA ALA A 21 15.79 -0.18 -6.36
C ALA A 21 16.12 0.57 -7.67
N GLU A 22 16.25 -0.17 -8.78
CA GLU A 22 16.50 0.41 -10.10
C GLU A 22 15.25 1.10 -10.64
N VAL A 23 15.42 2.10 -11.52
CA VAL A 23 14.29 2.70 -12.24
C VAL A 23 13.56 1.61 -13.03
N GLY A 24 12.24 1.56 -12.89
CA GLY A 24 11.40 0.50 -13.46
C GLY A 24 11.21 -0.72 -12.55
N SER A 25 11.87 -0.76 -11.39
CA SER A 25 11.66 -1.84 -10.42
C SER A 25 10.25 -1.77 -9.82
N ILE A 26 9.72 -2.96 -9.49
CA ILE A 26 8.42 -3.15 -8.84
C ILE A 26 8.67 -3.87 -7.53
N ALA A 27 8.17 -3.30 -6.43
CA ALA A 27 8.17 -3.95 -5.12
C ALA A 27 6.74 -4.08 -4.62
N LEU A 28 6.42 -5.24 -4.04
CA LEU A 28 5.23 -5.41 -3.22
C LEU A 28 5.54 -4.94 -1.80
N GLY A 29 4.52 -4.63 -1.01
CA GLY A 29 4.83 -4.24 0.35
C GLY A 29 3.69 -3.68 1.16
N TRP A 30 4.07 -3.25 2.36
CA TRP A 30 3.21 -2.46 3.21
C TRP A 30 3.35 -0.99 2.87
N VAL A 31 2.21 -0.36 2.58
CA VAL A 31 2.17 1.04 2.14
C VAL A 31 1.71 1.98 3.26
N LYS A 32 0.57 1.68 3.88
CA LYS A 32 0.02 2.42 5.04
C LYS A 32 -1.01 1.59 5.79
N SER A 33 -1.33 1.97 7.02
CA SER A 33 -2.24 1.18 7.89
C SER A 33 -3.64 0.95 7.32
N GLU A 34 -4.20 1.92 6.59
CA GLU A 34 -5.53 1.79 5.98
C GLU A 34 -5.52 1.12 4.60
N ALA A 35 -4.35 1.00 3.96
CA ALA A 35 -4.15 0.34 2.68
C ALA A 35 -2.84 -0.48 2.72
N PRO A 36 -2.81 -1.56 3.54
CA PRO A 36 -1.57 -2.22 3.97
C PRO A 36 -0.96 -3.14 2.93
N ILE A 37 -1.64 -3.45 1.82
CA ILE A 37 -1.09 -4.29 0.75
C ILE A 37 -0.95 -3.40 -0.48
N GLY A 38 0.26 -3.23 -0.99
CA GLY A 38 0.46 -2.38 -2.15
C GLY A 38 1.64 -2.75 -3.02
N ILE A 39 1.75 -2.01 -4.11
CA ILE A 39 2.81 -2.05 -5.09
C ILE A 39 3.49 -0.67 -5.08
N ARG A 40 4.81 -0.68 -5.09
CA ARG A 40 5.67 0.46 -5.42
C ARG A 40 6.28 0.23 -6.80
N TYR A 41 6.29 1.27 -7.63
CA TYR A 41 7.00 1.30 -8.90
C TYR A 41 7.99 2.45 -8.89
N GLN A 42 9.27 2.17 -9.16
CA GLN A 42 10.30 3.21 -9.22
C GLN A 42 10.22 3.95 -10.56
N ILE A 43 9.78 5.20 -10.54
CA ILE A 43 9.56 6.02 -11.75
C ILE A 43 10.86 6.69 -12.21
N ALA A 44 11.66 7.19 -11.25
CA ALA A 44 12.94 7.84 -11.46
C ALA A 44 13.86 7.58 -10.25
N GLU A 45 15.13 7.98 -10.30
CA GLU A 45 16.10 7.73 -9.22
C GLU A 45 15.62 8.16 -7.82
N LYS A 46 14.78 9.19 -7.74
CA LYS A 46 14.25 9.72 -6.47
C LYS A 46 12.73 9.77 -6.40
N ILE A 47 12.03 9.19 -7.37
CA ILE A 47 10.57 9.26 -7.44
C ILE A 47 10.02 7.86 -7.64
N ALA A 48 9.11 7.49 -6.75
CA ALA A 48 8.34 6.26 -6.87
C ALA A 48 6.85 6.58 -6.96
N GLY A 49 6.07 5.61 -7.44
CA GLY A 49 4.62 5.61 -7.37
C GLY A 49 4.15 4.43 -6.54
N ASP A 50 3.25 4.69 -5.60
CA ASP A 50 2.71 3.67 -4.71
C ASP A 50 1.21 3.54 -4.90
N VAL A 51 0.74 2.31 -4.99
CA VAL A 51 -0.69 1.97 -5.01
C VAL A 51 -0.94 0.94 -3.91
N GLY A 52 -1.81 1.25 -2.97
CA GLY A 52 -2.19 0.37 -1.87
C GLY A 52 -3.68 0.09 -1.86
N ILE A 53 -4.05 -1.11 -1.40
CA ILE A 53 -5.42 -1.49 -1.10
C ILE A 53 -5.54 -1.98 0.34
N GLY A 54 -6.67 -1.68 0.97
CA GLY A 54 -6.99 -2.17 2.30
C GLY A 54 -8.47 -2.46 2.48
N PHE A 55 -8.73 -3.50 3.26
CA PHE A 55 -10.05 -3.95 3.62
C PHE A 55 -10.14 -3.91 5.15
N GLN A 56 -11.13 -3.19 5.66
CA GLN A 56 -11.38 -3.08 7.10
C GLN A 56 -12.85 -3.38 7.35
N SER A 57 -13.11 -4.37 8.19
CA SER A 57 -14.44 -4.62 8.77
C SER A 57 -14.32 -4.29 10.25
N PHE A 58 -15.05 -3.27 10.69
CA PHE A 58 -15.06 -2.83 12.09
C PHE A 58 -16.08 -3.61 12.91
N ASP A 59 -17.20 -3.97 12.27
CA ASP A 59 -18.26 -4.86 12.73
C ASP A 59 -18.80 -5.64 11.52
N SER A 60 -19.65 -6.66 11.74
CA SER A 60 -20.26 -7.47 10.67
C SER A 60 -20.99 -6.62 9.62
N ASP A 61 -21.44 -5.43 10.01
CA ASP A 61 -22.40 -4.64 9.26
C ASP A 61 -21.77 -3.40 8.59
N ILE A 62 -20.46 -3.18 8.78
CA ILE A 62 -19.74 -2.04 8.17
C ILE A 62 -18.45 -2.54 7.53
N THR A 63 -18.37 -2.41 6.21
CA THR A 63 -17.19 -2.73 5.42
C THR A 63 -16.59 -1.46 4.82
N ARG A 64 -15.26 -1.33 4.91
CA ARG A 64 -14.50 -0.26 4.28
C ARG A 64 -13.47 -0.82 3.33
N ILE A 65 -13.43 -0.26 2.12
CA ILE A 65 -12.40 -0.50 1.12
C ILE A 65 -11.66 0.81 0.91
N ASN A 66 -10.35 0.78 1.11
CA ASN A 66 -9.48 1.93 0.88
C ASN A 66 -8.56 1.63 -0.30
N VAL A 67 -8.47 2.57 -1.23
CA VAL A 67 -7.46 2.60 -2.28
C VAL A 67 -6.61 3.83 -2.06
N HIS A 68 -5.31 3.62 -1.87
CA HIS A 68 -4.34 4.69 -1.67
C HIS A 68 -3.45 4.82 -2.89
N ILE A 69 -3.21 6.06 -3.31
CA ILE A 69 -2.22 6.40 -4.34
C ILE A 69 -1.28 7.44 -3.75
N GLY A 70 0.03 7.19 -3.84
CA GLY A 70 1.06 8.08 -3.31
C GLY A 70 2.21 8.25 -4.28
N LEU A 71 2.93 9.36 -4.13
CA LEU A 71 4.12 9.68 -4.91
C LEU A 71 5.31 9.97 -3.98
N PRO A 72 6.01 8.94 -3.48
CA PRO A 72 7.22 9.15 -2.67
C PRO A 72 8.31 9.90 -3.46
N ILE A 73 8.83 10.98 -2.87
CA ILE A 73 9.97 11.75 -3.36
C ILE A 73 11.09 11.59 -2.33
N GLU A 74 12.14 10.86 -2.71
CA GLU A 74 13.25 10.55 -1.82
C GLU A 74 14.08 11.79 -1.51
N LEU A 75 14.19 12.09 -0.21
CA LEU A 75 15.01 13.16 0.34
C LEU A 75 16.42 12.65 0.66
N LEU A 76 16.48 11.44 1.21
CA LEU A 76 17.72 10.72 1.53
C LEU A 76 17.55 9.26 1.11
N ALA A 77 18.53 8.73 0.39
CA ALA A 77 18.55 7.34 -0.05
C ALA A 77 19.78 6.64 0.53
N GLY A 78 19.58 5.45 1.09
CA GLY A 78 20.62 4.50 1.42
C GLY A 78 20.30 3.15 0.78
N ASP A 79 21.19 2.17 0.96
CA ASP A 79 21.12 0.90 0.21
C ASP A 79 19.81 0.13 0.38
N ARG A 80 19.19 0.21 1.56
CA ARG A 80 17.95 -0.51 1.90
C ARG A 80 16.88 0.36 2.54
N ALA A 81 17.20 1.62 2.85
CA ALA A 81 16.28 2.51 3.53
C ALA A 81 16.31 3.88 2.87
N SER A 82 15.16 4.49 2.70
CA SER A 82 15.06 5.87 2.21
C SER A 82 14.10 6.68 3.06
N LEU A 83 14.43 7.95 3.25
CA LEU A 83 13.53 8.95 3.80
C LEU A 83 12.91 9.70 2.63
N ALA A 84 11.58 9.76 2.58
CA ALA A 84 10.85 10.39 1.49
C ALA A 84 9.80 11.37 2.01
N PHE A 85 9.56 12.44 1.25
CA PHE A 85 8.33 13.21 1.34
C PHE A 85 7.29 12.56 0.42
N ARG A 86 6.08 12.30 0.94
CA ARG A 86 5.08 11.51 0.25
C ARG A 86 3.72 12.21 0.23
N PRO A 87 3.42 13.01 -0.81
CA PRO A 87 2.07 13.41 -1.12
C PRO A 87 1.25 12.22 -1.66
N GLY A 88 -0.06 12.27 -1.48
CA GLY A 88 -0.96 11.27 -2.00
C GLY A 88 -2.42 11.54 -1.68
N PHE A 89 -3.26 10.59 -2.06
CA PHE A 89 -4.66 10.58 -1.69
C PHE A 89 -5.17 9.16 -1.37
N THR A 90 -6.26 9.09 -0.62
CA THR A 90 -6.99 7.84 -0.35
C THR A 90 -8.42 8.03 -0.79
N LEU A 91 -8.93 7.10 -1.58
CA LEU A 91 -10.35 6.89 -1.82
C LEU A 91 -10.84 5.83 -0.85
N ARG A 92 -11.89 6.14 -0.10
CA ARG A 92 -12.50 5.22 0.86
C ARG A 92 -13.95 5.02 0.50
N ASN A 93 -14.30 3.79 0.17
CA ASN A 93 -15.69 3.38 0.08
C ASN A 93 -16.10 2.74 1.41
N THR A 94 -17.20 3.23 1.99
CA THR A 94 -17.82 2.62 3.18
C THR A 94 -19.19 2.10 2.78
N SER A 95 -19.40 0.80 2.94
CA SER A 95 -20.69 0.14 2.72
C SER A 95 -21.28 -0.33 4.05
N TYR A 96 -22.60 -0.23 4.16
CA TYR A 96 -23.38 -0.65 5.31
C TYR A 96 -24.23 -1.86 4.93
N ASP A 97 -24.44 -2.78 5.86
CA ASP A 97 -25.40 -3.86 5.69
C ASP A 97 -26.84 -3.31 5.81
N GLU A 98 -27.65 -3.58 4.79
CA GLU A 98 -29.04 -3.11 4.68
C GLU A 98 -29.92 -3.68 5.80
N GLU A 99 -29.64 -4.90 6.31
CA GLU A 99 -30.47 -5.51 7.35
C GLU A 99 -30.39 -4.75 8.70
N THR A 100 -29.21 -4.23 9.03
CA THR A 100 -29.00 -3.46 10.27
C THR A 100 -29.22 -1.96 10.07
N TYR A 101 -28.90 -1.43 8.88
CA TYR A 101 -28.96 0.00 8.57
C TYR A 101 -29.84 0.28 7.35
N ASN A 102 -31.16 0.09 7.51
CA ASN A 102 -32.18 0.27 6.47
C ASN A 102 -32.20 1.63 5.74
N ASP A 103 -31.51 2.65 6.24
CA ASP A 103 -31.53 4.02 5.68
C ASP A 103 -30.12 4.61 5.40
N ARG A 104 -29.05 3.78 5.41
CA ARG A 104 -27.69 4.30 5.12
C ARG A 104 -27.17 3.82 3.78
N ASP A 105 -27.11 4.77 2.86
CA ASP A 105 -26.40 4.59 1.60
C ASP A 105 -24.88 4.44 1.81
N SER A 106 -24.25 3.69 0.91
CA SER A 106 -22.79 3.61 0.82
C SER A 106 -22.19 4.99 0.56
N SER A 107 -21.10 5.32 1.26
CA SER A 107 -20.41 6.60 1.09
C SER A 107 -19.05 6.44 0.40
N MET A 108 -18.62 7.48 -0.29
CA MET A 108 -17.28 7.60 -0.88
C MET A 108 -16.59 8.85 -0.32
N ASP A 109 -15.49 8.66 0.39
CA ASP A 109 -14.68 9.73 0.94
C ASP A 109 -13.36 9.87 0.15
N PHE A 110 -12.91 11.11 -0.04
CA PHE A 110 -11.63 11.44 -0.67
C PHE A 110 -10.76 12.22 0.29
N TYR A 111 -9.57 11.70 0.59
CA TYR A 111 -8.61 12.32 1.49
C TYR A 111 -7.34 12.69 0.75
N VAL A 112 -6.91 13.94 0.83
CA VAL A 112 -5.58 14.40 0.39
C VAL A 112 -4.67 14.45 1.60
N HIS A 113 -3.43 14.01 1.43
CA HIS A 113 -2.46 13.99 2.52
C HIS A 113 -1.03 14.11 2.01
N ALA A 114 -0.14 14.52 2.91
CA ALA A 114 1.29 14.46 2.71
C ALA A 114 1.97 14.17 4.05
N TRP A 115 2.99 13.30 4.06
CA TRP A 115 3.78 13.00 5.26
C TRP A 115 5.23 12.67 4.90
N LEU A 116 6.10 12.65 5.91
CA LEU A 116 7.43 12.08 5.80
C LEU A 116 7.35 10.58 6.06
N ALA A 117 7.93 9.79 5.18
CA ALA A 117 7.87 8.33 5.20
C ALA A 117 9.28 7.75 5.22
N VAL A 118 9.45 6.64 5.94
CA VAL A 118 10.68 5.84 5.88
C VAL A 118 10.33 4.57 5.15
N TYR A 119 10.91 4.38 3.97
CA TYR A 119 10.84 3.11 3.27
C TYR A 119 12.00 2.22 3.70
N TYR A 120 11.72 0.94 3.89
CA TYR A 120 12.71 -0.10 4.13
C TYR A 120 12.48 -1.28 3.19
N ALA A 121 13.46 -1.56 2.33
CA ALA A 121 13.50 -2.72 1.45
C ALA A 121 13.93 -3.97 2.25
N VAL A 122 12.95 -4.82 2.58
CA VAL A 122 13.19 -6.11 3.24
C VAL A 122 13.80 -7.12 2.27
N THR A 123 13.41 -7.03 1.00
CA THR A 123 14.00 -7.73 -0.16
C THR A 123 13.96 -6.78 -1.37
N ASP A 124 14.43 -7.20 -2.54
CA ASP A 124 14.36 -6.38 -3.77
C ASP A 124 12.92 -6.09 -4.21
N ASN A 125 12.04 -7.05 -3.95
CA ASN A 125 10.66 -7.05 -4.41
C ASN A 125 9.68 -6.90 -3.25
N PHE A 126 10.17 -6.71 -2.02
CA PHE A 126 9.33 -6.52 -0.84
C PHE A 126 9.85 -5.42 0.08
N GLY A 127 8.97 -4.47 0.42
CA GLY A 127 9.32 -3.39 1.33
C GLY A 127 8.19 -2.96 2.27
N VAL A 128 8.54 -2.07 3.17
CA VAL A 128 7.66 -1.51 4.20
C VAL A 128 7.87 -0.01 4.21
N THR A 129 6.79 0.77 4.18
CA THR A 129 6.84 2.24 4.30
C THR A 129 6.28 2.71 5.64
#